data_AF-A0A6G0WU58-F1
#
_entry.id   AF-A0A6G0WU58-F1
#
_cell.length_a   1.000
_cell.length_b   1.000
_cell.length_c   1.000
_cell.angle_alpha   90.00
_cell.angle_beta   90.00
_cell.angle_gamma   90.00
#
_symmetry.space_group_name_H-M   'P 1'
#
loop_
_entity.id
_entity.type
_entity.pdbx_description
1 polymer ?
#
loop_
_entity_poly.entity_id
_entity_poly.type
_entity_poly.pdbx_seq_one_letter_code
_entity_poly.pdbx_strand_id
1 'polypeptide(L)'
;MPPPTRQKELETQLEECQSQLEALTKRTVAEKAQMQTAIEMEKRLRAQAVAEANDAKAKAEELLQVTTTLQQDKDELEIAIATARANEQHMLDAYNAIDAQLREAYALNQQLETDNHNHTATIKQLRDQLERAAIAETTYQTELAASVARTNELEVQWAQSQSHVDHTSSSLRQELTERDERLKALKLEHQSQMLELEATLERVQGELEASKTQASNLERELAAIQSSDKFGTSAIVKELQQELFETSMALVAQGEKMLTLTEAHNKCKAALQVAKKDVGDARLLLLRGISGPDVDASLYQHVKLEELVRLRLKAEADMDSVLDDSGHEHVQLQSDLGLDLGSLGKLEREMRLLRSRNKRLSERTVELEKELATSLAAMGDVKALKEKTAELAGRQRTEKELRSRTDAALVEANEKIVALSEHIEKLMVHLKHEAAAKAKAQDALRTVESERRELTDTTATLAKKSTAKDRVIAELQQGSKILEDQLRLMDEKYIELRNKLDWTRSTSQRENKKLQQELNALRCKWQRAMDTGQIEEEAPLSLKPLKKMATLGTSMSESKLALSSNNAEDRPLRGNGPTSPPPPTKKASFDIPKLPQPASEEGMPWSDAKLGSLQKQLEHYRK
;
A
#
# COMPACT_ATOMS: atom_id res chain seq x y z
N MET A 1 -201.36 -12.98 -92.93
CA MET A 1 -201.19 -13.74 -94.18
C MET A 1 -200.54 -12.79 -95.19
N PRO A 2 -199.43 -13.13 -95.87
CA PRO A 2 -198.46 -14.23 -95.69
C PRO A 2 -197.13 -13.66 -95.09
N PRO A 3 -195.92 -14.27 -95.22
CA PRO A 3 -195.54 -15.67 -95.50
C PRO A 3 -194.72 -16.34 -94.35
N PRO A 4 -194.63 -17.69 -94.29
CA PRO A 4 -194.03 -18.41 -93.16
C PRO A 4 -192.60 -18.95 -93.40
N THR A 5 -191.62 -18.08 -93.65
CA THR A 5 -190.22 -18.51 -93.95
C THR A 5 -189.10 -17.75 -93.24
N ARG A 6 -189.40 -16.91 -92.22
CA ARG A 6 -188.41 -16.03 -91.58
C ARG A 6 -187.95 -16.41 -90.16
N GLN A 7 -188.50 -17.48 -89.58
CA GLN A 7 -188.27 -17.81 -88.17
C GLN A 7 -187.00 -18.66 -87.95
N LYS A 8 -186.77 -19.69 -88.79
CA LYS A 8 -185.57 -20.55 -88.72
C LYS A 8 -184.24 -19.82 -88.95
N GLU A 9 -184.25 -18.78 -89.78
CA GLU A 9 -183.04 -18.02 -90.12
C GLU A 9 -182.49 -17.22 -88.93
N LEU A 10 -183.39 -16.74 -88.05
CA LEU A 10 -183.05 -16.07 -86.79
C LEU A 10 -182.60 -17.06 -85.71
N GLU A 11 -183.15 -18.28 -85.71
CA GLU A 11 -182.70 -19.36 -84.82
C GLU A 11 -181.25 -19.76 -85.14
N THR A 12 -180.92 -19.95 -86.42
CA THR A 12 -179.52 -20.24 -86.84
C THR A 12 -178.55 -19.09 -86.53
N GLN A 13 -178.98 -17.82 -86.63
CA GLN A 13 -178.14 -16.67 -86.26
C GLN A 13 -177.92 -16.59 -84.74
N LEU A 14 -178.89 -17.01 -83.92
CA LEU A 14 -178.72 -17.10 -82.47
C LEU A 14 -177.78 -18.23 -82.06
N GLU A 15 -177.88 -19.42 -82.68
CA GLU A 15 -176.94 -20.52 -82.45
C GLU A 15 -175.51 -20.15 -82.90
N GLU A 16 -175.36 -19.44 -84.02
CA GLU A 16 -174.05 -18.96 -84.48
C GLU A 16 -173.47 -17.91 -83.53
N CYS A 17 -174.26 -16.94 -83.05
CA CYS A 17 -173.80 -16.00 -82.02
C CYS A 17 -173.48 -16.66 -80.67
N GLN A 18 -174.22 -17.70 -80.27
CA GLN A 18 -173.89 -18.49 -79.07
C GLN A 18 -172.60 -19.30 -79.25
N SER A 19 -172.41 -19.92 -80.41
CA SER A 19 -171.16 -20.61 -80.80
C SER A 19 -169.96 -19.65 -80.76
N GLN A 20 -170.10 -18.44 -81.29
CA GLN A 20 -169.07 -17.40 -81.24
C GLN A 20 -168.82 -16.91 -79.81
N LEU A 21 -169.85 -16.77 -78.96
CA LEU A 21 -169.69 -16.44 -77.54
C LEU A 21 -169.01 -17.56 -76.73
N GLU A 22 -169.32 -18.82 -77.01
CA GLU A 22 -168.61 -19.98 -76.43
C GLU A 22 -167.15 -20.05 -76.88
N ALA A 23 -166.89 -19.78 -78.17
CA ALA A 23 -165.52 -19.71 -78.68
C ALA A 23 -164.74 -18.56 -78.02
N LEU A 24 -165.36 -17.40 -77.82
CA LEU A 24 -164.76 -16.25 -77.13
C LEU A 24 -164.57 -16.48 -75.63
N THR A 25 -165.47 -17.18 -74.93
CA THR A 25 -165.28 -17.55 -73.52
C THR A 25 -164.23 -18.64 -73.35
N LYS A 26 -164.21 -19.68 -74.20
CA LYS A 26 -163.13 -20.68 -74.22
C LYS A 26 -161.78 -20.04 -74.54
N ARG A 27 -161.74 -19.08 -75.48
CA ARG A 27 -160.55 -18.32 -75.84
C ARG A 27 -160.07 -17.39 -74.71
N THR A 28 -160.95 -16.61 -74.09
CA THR A 28 -160.55 -15.75 -72.96
C THR A 28 -160.19 -16.55 -71.70
N VAL A 29 -160.75 -17.74 -71.48
CA VAL A 29 -160.29 -18.68 -70.44
C VAL A 29 -158.91 -19.24 -70.78
N ALA A 30 -158.64 -19.61 -72.04
CA ALA A 30 -157.33 -20.07 -72.48
C ALA A 30 -156.27 -18.95 -72.39
N GLU A 31 -156.58 -17.74 -72.86
CA GLU A 31 -155.73 -16.55 -72.76
C GLU A 31 -155.50 -16.16 -71.29
N LYS A 32 -156.49 -16.30 -70.40
CA LYS A 32 -156.31 -16.11 -68.95
C LYS A 32 -155.44 -17.18 -68.31
N ALA A 33 -155.57 -18.45 -68.71
CA ALA A 33 -154.71 -19.53 -68.24
C ALA A 33 -153.26 -19.40 -68.76
N GLN A 34 -153.09 -18.96 -70.01
CA GLN A 34 -151.80 -18.63 -70.62
C GLN A 34 -151.15 -17.42 -69.95
N MET A 35 -151.92 -16.37 -69.65
CA MET A 35 -151.47 -15.22 -68.87
C MET A 35 -151.09 -15.63 -67.43
N GLN A 36 -151.87 -16.50 -66.79
CA GLN A 36 -151.56 -16.96 -65.44
C GLN A 36 -150.32 -17.86 -65.38
N THR A 37 -150.12 -18.74 -66.36
CA THR A 37 -148.87 -19.50 -66.50
C THR A 37 -147.68 -18.61 -66.87
N ALA A 38 -147.87 -17.57 -67.67
CA ALA A 38 -146.85 -16.55 -67.91
C ALA A 38 -146.48 -15.79 -66.62
N ILE A 39 -147.46 -15.38 -65.82
CA ILE A 39 -147.26 -14.76 -64.50
C ILE A 39 -146.55 -15.72 -63.52
N GLU A 40 -146.88 -17.01 -63.54
CA GLU A 40 -146.18 -18.00 -62.71
C GLU A 40 -144.74 -18.27 -63.16
N MET A 41 -144.47 -18.32 -64.48
CA MET A 41 -143.11 -18.39 -65.01
C MET A 41 -142.32 -17.11 -64.71
N GLU A 42 -142.91 -15.93 -64.87
CA GLU A 42 -142.28 -14.67 -64.52
C GLU A 42 -142.00 -14.59 -63.01
N LYS A 43 -142.94 -15.04 -62.17
CA LYS A 43 -142.75 -15.12 -60.72
C LYS A 43 -141.63 -16.09 -60.34
N ARG A 44 -141.48 -17.22 -61.05
CA ARG A 44 -140.34 -18.13 -60.89
C ARG A 44 -139.02 -17.50 -61.35
N LEU A 45 -138.98 -16.84 -62.50
CA LEU A 45 -137.80 -16.15 -63.01
C LEU A 45 -137.37 -14.99 -62.10
N ARG A 46 -138.33 -14.20 -61.57
CA ARG A 46 -138.07 -13.15 -60.57
C ARG A 46 -137.58 -13.76 -59.24
N ALA A 47 -138.15 -14.87 -58.79
CA ALA A 47 -137.68 -15.56 -57.58
C ALA A 47 -136.27 -16.15 -57.76
N GLN A 48 -135.98 -16.71 -58.95
CA GLN A 48 -134.64 -17.19 -59.32
C GLN A 48 -133.65 -16.03 -59.38
N ALA A 49 -133.96 -14.92 -60.06
CA ALA A 49 -133.09 -13.75 -60.13
C ALA A 49 -132.85 -13.11 -58.74
N VAL A 50 -133.84 -13.15 -57.84
CA VAL A 50 -133.66 -12.73 -56.43
C VAL A 50 -132.78 -13.71 -55.65
N ALA A 51 -132.91 -15.03 -55.88
CA ALA A 51 -132.02 -16.02 -55.28
C ALA A 51 -130.57 -15.86 -55.79
N GLU A 52 -130.37 -15.73 -57.10
CA GLU A 52 -129.07 -15.48 -57.73
C GLU A 52 -128.45 -14.15 -57.27
N ALA A 53 -129.24 -13.10 -57.08
CA ALA A 53 -128.79 -11.83 -56.51
C ALA A 53 -128.42 -11.95 -55.03
N ASN A 54 -129.15 -12.74 -54.23
CA ASN A 54 -128.82 -13.01 -52.84
C ASN A 54 -127.55 -13.87 -52.71
N ASP A 55 -127.38 -14.89 -53.57
CA ASP A 55 -126.17 -15.71 -53.65
C ASP A 55 -124.95 -14.89 -54.08
N ALA A 56 -125.13 -13.98 -55.05
CA ALA A 56 -124.09 -13.05 -55.48
C ALA A 56 -123.72 -12.05 -54.36
N LYS A 57 -124.71 -11.56 -53.61
CA LYS A 57 -124.50 -10.71 -52.44
C LYS A 57 -123.77 -11.46 -51.31
N ALA A 58 -124.15 -12.70 -51.01
CA ALA A 58 -123.48 -13.53 -50.01
C ALA A 58 -122.02 -13.80 -50.38
N LYS A 59 -121.73 -14.10 -51.65
CA LYS A 59 -120.36 -14.26 -52.18
C LYS A 59 -119.56 -12.95 -52.14
N ALA A 60 -120.20 -11.81 -52.37
CA ALA A 60 -119.55 -10.50 -52.22
C ALA A 60 -119.25 -10.17 -50.75
N GLU A 61 -120.12 -10.56 -49.82
CA GLU A 61 -119.90 -10.41 -48.37
C GLU A 61 -118.79 -11.37 -47.87
N GLU A 62 -118.74 -12.61 -48.37
CA GLU A 62 -117.65 -13.57 -48.12
C GLU A 62 -116.31 -13.06 -48.68
N LEU A 63 -116.28 -12.59 -49.93
CA LEU A 63 -115.08 -12.00 -50.53
C LEU A 63 -114.62 -10.74 -49.79
N LEU A 64 -115.55 -9.91 -49.31
CA LEU A 64 -115.23 -8.74 -48.49
C LEU A 64 -114.62 -9.18 -47.15
N GLN A 65 -115.19 -10.19 -46.49
CA GLN A 65 -114.67 -10.74 -45.24
C GLN A 65 -113.25 -11.29 -45.42
N VAL A 66 -113.03 -12.13 -46.43
CA VAL A 66 -111.69 -12.65 -46.79
C VAL A 66 -110.72 -11.52 -47.15
N THR A 67 -111.18 -10.47 -47.83
CA THR A 67 -110.34 -9.29 -48.11
C THR A 67 -109.96 -8.56 -46.81
N THR A 68 -110.88 -8.42 -45.85
CA THR A 68 -110.59 -7.79 -44.56
C THR A 68 -109.65 -8.61 -43.69
N THR A 69 -109.75 -9.95 -43.67
CA THR A 69 -108.81 -10.79 -42.93
C THR A 69 -107.43 -10.77 -43.59
N LEU A 70 -107.34 -10.88 -44.92
CA LEU A 70 -106.05 -10.78 -45.62
C LEU A 70 -105.37 -9.41 -45.45
N GLN A 71 -106.15 -8.33 -45.30
CA GLN A 71 -105.62 -7.01 -44.96
C GLN A 71 -105.13 -6.94 -43.50
N GLN A 72 -105.84 -7.57 -42.55
CA GLN A 72 -105.38 -7.71 -41.17
C GLN A 72 -104.09 -8.54 -41.07
N ASP A 73 -104.06 -9.72 -41.70
CA ASP A 73 -102.89 -10.60 -41.80
C ASP A 73 -101.68 -9.85 -42.38
N LYS A 74 -101.91 -9.04 -43.44
CA LYS A 74 -100.88 -8.19 -44.05
C LYS A 74 -100.35 -7.15 -43.07
N ASP A 75 -101.22 -6.43 -42.37
CA ASP A 75 -100.82 -5.36 -41.46
C ASP A 75 -100.13 -5.91 -40.20
N GLU A 76 -100.55 -7.08 -39.70
CA GLU A 76 -99.83 -7.84 -38.67
C GLU A 76 -98.43 -8.28 -39.15
N LEU A 77 -98.29 -8.74 -40.40
CA LEU A 77 -96.99 -9.09 -40.99
C LEU A 77 -96.09 -7.85 -41.20
N GLU A 78 -96.64 -6.70 -41.59
CA GLU A 78 -95.87 -5.46 -41.69
C GLU A 78 -95.39 -4.97 -40.32
N ILE A 79 -96.21 -5.08 -39.27
CA ILE A 79 -95.80 -4.83 -37.88
C ILE A 79 -94.71 -5.82 -37.45
N ALA A 80 -94.87 -7.12 -37.72
CA ALA A 80 -93.88 -8.14 -37.37
C ALA A 80 -92.53 -7.92 -38.07
N ILE A 81 -92.54 -7.52 -39.35
CA ILE A 81 -91.32 -7.15 -40.10
C ILE A 81 -90.67 -5.89 -39.53
N ALA A 82 -91.46 -4.88 -39.15
CA ALA A 82 -90.94 -3.67 -38.50
C ALA A 82 -90.29 -4.00 -37.14
N THR A 83 -90.94 -4.83 -36.31
CA THR A 83 -90.39 -5.31 -35.03
C THR A 83 -89.13 -6.14 -35.22
N ALA A 84 -89.08 -7.03 -36.22
CA ALA A 84 -87.89 -7.82 -36.53
C ALA A 84 -86.69 -6.93 -36.92
N ARG A 85 -86.90 -5.92 -37.76
CA ARG A 85 -85.87 -4.93 -38.14
C ARG A 85 -85.41 -4.07 -36.96
N ALA A 86 -86.32 -3.68 -36.06
CA ALA A 86 -85.96 -2.96 -34.84
C ALA A 86 -85.07 -3.82 -33.91
N ASN A 87 -85.39 -5.11 -33.78
CA ASN A 87 -84.57 -6.06 -33.01
C ASN A 87 -83.20 -6.31 -33.69
N GLU A 88 -83.15 -6.41 -35.02
CA GLU A 88 -81.90 -6.53 -35.79
C GLU A 88 -81.00 -5.30 -35.59
N GLN A 89 -81.56 -4.09 -35.70
CA GLN A 89 -80.83 -2.84 -35.43
C GLN A 89 -80.32 -2.78 -33.99
N HIS A 90 -81.15 -3.11 -32.99
CA HIS A 90 -80.73 -3.16 -31.58
C HIS A 90 -79.60 -4.17 -31.35
N MET A 91 -79.62 -5.32 -32.03
CA MET A 91 -78.52 -6.29 -31.98
C MET A 91 -77.24 -5.74 -32.60
N LEU A 92 -77.32 -5.05 -33.76
CA LEU A 92 -76.17 -4.39 -34.38
C LEU A 92 -75.57 -3.31 -33.49
N ASP A 93 -76.41 -2.48 -32.87
CA ASP A 93 -75.96 -1.43 -31.94
C ASP A 93 -75.30 -2.02 -30.68
N ALA A 94 -75.82 -3.15 -30.17
CA ALA A 94 -75.18 -3.89 -29.08
C ALA A 94 -73.83 -4.50 -29.49
N TYR A 95 -73.70 -5.05 -30.71
CA TYR A 95 -72.42 -5.53 -31.24
C TYR A 95 -71.40 -4.38 -31.40
N ASN A 96 -71.83 -3.23 -31.92
CA ASN A 96 -71.00 -2.04 -32.06
C ASN A 96 -70.52 -1.51 -30.68
N ALA A 97 -71.38 -1.54 -29.66
CA ALA A 97 -71.01 -1.17 -28.29
C ALA A 97 -69.98 -2.13 -27.68
N ILE A 98 -70.11 -3.44 -27.91
CA ILE A 98 -69.16 -4.45 -27.43
C ILE A 98 -67.79 -4.29 -28.13
N ASP A 99 -67.77 -4.06 -29.45
CA ASP A 99 -66.53 -3.81 -30.20
C ASP A 99 -65.84 -2.51 -29.75
N ALA A 100 -66.61 -1.45 -29.45
CA ALA A 100 -66.07 -0.23 -28.86
C ALA A 100 -65.41 -0.48 -27.49
N GLN A 101 -66.09 -1.20 -26.58
CA GLN A 101 -65.54 -1.59 -25.27
C GLN A 101 -64.30 -2.48 -25.39
N LEU A 102 -64.29 -3.40 -26.37
CA LEU A 102 -63.15 -4.29 -26.62
C LEU A 102 -61.92 -3.49 -27.07
N ARG A 103 -62.09 -2.50 -27.97
CA ARG A 103 -61.02 -1.59 -28.41
C ARG A 103 -60.50 -0.71 -27.27
N GLU A 104 -61.38 -0.23 -26.39
CA GLU A 104 -60.99 0.52 -25.19
C GLU A 104 -60.18 -0.35 -24.22
N ALA A 105 -60.60 -1.60 -23.99
CA ALA A 105 -59.85 -2.56 -23.18
C ALA A 105 -58.46 -2.86 -23.76
N TYR A 106 -58.32 -2.99 -25.09
CA TYR A 106 -57.02 -3.17 -25.74
C TYR A 106 -56.13 -1.93 -25.66
N ALA A 107 -56.67 -0.72 -25.81
CA ALA A 107 -55.91 0.51 -25.61
C ALA A 107 -55.39 0.63 -24.16
N LEU A 108 -56.23 0.31 -23.18
CA LEU A 108 -55.85 0.28 -21.75
C LEU A 108 -54.81 -0.81 -21.46
N ASN A 109 -54.93 -2.00 -22.06
CA ASN A 109 -53.93 -3.06 -21.90
C ASN A 109 -52.57 -2.66 -22.51
N GLN A 110 -52.55 -2.06 -23.70
CA GLN A 110 -51.32 -1.52 -24.30
C GLN A 110 -50.69 -0.43 -23.43
N GLN A 111 -51.50 0.45 -22.81
CA GLN A 111 -50.98 1.43 -21.85
C GLN A 111 -50.33 0.73 -20.65
N LEU A 112 -51.00 -0.25 -20.03
CA LEU A 112 -50.46 -1.04 -18.92
C LEU A 112 -49.16 -1.79 -19.32
N GLU A 113 -49.03 -2.29 -20.54
CA GLU A 113 -47.78 -2.87 -21.03
C GLU A 113 -46.66 -1.83 -21.12
N THR A 114 -46.94 -0.62 -21.62
CA THR A 114 -45.95 0.47 -21.66
C THR A 114 -45.53 0.93 -20.26
N ASP A 115 -46.46 1.05 -19.32
CA ASP A 115 -46.16 1.44 -17.94
C ASP A 115 -45.38 0.34 -17.18
N ASN A 116 -45.71 -0.94 -17.39
CA ASN A 116 -44.90 -2.05 -16.89
C ASN A 116 -43.49 -2.08 -17.48
N HIS A 117 -43.34 -1.74 -18.78
CA HIS A 117 -42.02 -1.61 -19.40
C HIS A 117 -41.21 -0.44 -18.79
N ASN A 118 -41.85 0.72 -18.62
CA ASN A 118 -41.26 1.89 -17.99
C ASN A 118 -40.80 1.58 -16.55
N HIS A 119 -41.67 1.00 -15.73
CA HIS A 119 -41.34 0.59 -14.36
C HIS A 119 -40.21 -0.46 -14.32
N THR A 120 -40.20 -1.42 -15.25
CA THR A 120 -39.10 -2.39 -15.36
C THR A 120 -37.76 -1.71 -15.68
N ALA A 121 -37.77 -0.69 -16.54
CA ALA A 121 -36.59 0.12 -16.84
C ALA A 121 -36.13 0.93 -15.62
N THR A 122 -37.05 1.57 -14.88
CA THR A 122 -36.73 2.31 -13.64
C THR A 122 -36.17 1.39 -12.56
N ILE A 123 -36.77 0.21 -12.34
CA ILE A 123 -36.28 -0.79 -11.38
C ILE A 123 -34.87 -1.26 -11.76
N LYS A 124 -34.57 -1.45 -13.05
CA LYS A 124 -33.21 -1.74 -13.49
C LYS A 124 -32.27 -0.58 -13.19
N GLN A 125 -32.62 0.65 -13.55
CA GLN A 125 -31.78 1.84 -13.28
C GLN A 125 -31.48 2.02 -11.78
N LEU A 126 -32.44 1.76 -10.90
CA LEU A 126 -32.23 1.81 -9.45
C LEU A 126 -31.31 0.69 -8.94
N ARG A 127 -31.35 -0.51 -9.53
CA ARG A 127 -30.39 -1.59 -9.24
C ARG A 127 -28.98 -1.22 -9.72
N ASP A 128 -28.85 -0.76 -10.96
CA ASP A 128 -27.59 -0.28 -11.54
C ASP A 128 -26.98 0.89 -10.71
N GLN A 129 -27.80 1.66 -9.98
CA GLN A 129 -27.37 2.70 -9.03
C GLN A 129 -26.96 2.14 -7.67
N LEU A 130 -27.73 1.19 -7.10
CA LEU A 130 -27.38 0.52 -5.84
C LEU A 130 -26.08 -0.29 -5.94
N GLU A 131 -25.85 -0.97 -7.07
CA GLU A 131 -24.58 -1.68 -7.31
C GLU A 131 -23.38 -0.72 -7.34
N ARG A 132 -23.53 0.46 -7.97
CA ARG A 132 -22.49 1.50 -7.95
C ARG A 132 -22.25 2.07 -6.56
N ALA A 133 -23.32 2.25 -5.77
CA ALA A 133 -23.21 2.72 -4.39
C ALA A 133 -22.48 1.70 -3.50
N ALA A 134 -22.77 0.41 -3.63
CA ALA A 134 -22.08 -0.65 -2.90
C ALA A 134 -20.59 -0.79 -3.31
N ILE A 135 -20.27 -0.60 -4.60
CA ILE A 135 -18.88 -0.53 -5.07
C ILE A 135 -18.17 0.69 -4.46
N ALA A 136 -18.81 1.86 -4.46
CA ALA A 136 -18.25 3.07 -3.85
C ALA A 136 -18.02 2.91 -2.33
N GLU A 137 -18.98 2.35 -1.61
CA GLU A 137 -18.86 2.08 -0.17
C GLU A 137 -17.72 1.10 0.12
N THR A 138 -17.62 -0.01 -0.62
CA THR A 138 -16.53 -0.98 -0.42
C THR A 138 -15.16 -0.39 -0.76
N THR A 139 -15.04 0.47 -1.77
CA THR A 139 -13.79 1.22 -2.00
C THR A 139 -13.46 2.20 -0.87
N TYR A 140 -14.45 2.92 -0.33
CA TYR A 140 -14.23 3.81 0.80
C TYR A 140 -13.81 3.05 2.07
N GLN A 141 -14.41 1.89 2.34
CA GLN A 141 -14.02 1.02 3.45
C GLN A 141 -12.58 0.49 3.30
N THR A 142 -12.13 0.13 2.09
CA THR A 142 -10.73 -0.30 1.87
C THR A 142 -9.73 0.84 1.96
N GLU A 143 -10.07 2.04 1.48
CA GLU A 143 -9.24 3.25 1.66
C GLU A 143 -9.12 3.67 3.12
N LEU A 144 -10.22 3.61 3.88
CA LEU A 144 -10.25 3.86 5.33
C LEU A 144 -9.38 2.84 6.08
N ALA A 145 -9.53 1.54 5.79
CA ALA A 145 -8.69 0.49 6.38
C ALA A 145 -7.20 0.68 6.04
N ALA A 146 -6.88 1.05 4.80
CA ALA A 146 -5.51 1.37 4.38
C ALA A 146 -4.99 2.68 4.99
N SER A 147 -5.85 3.60 5.40
CA SER A 147 -5.47 4.80 6.17
C SER A 147 -5.14 4.43 7.63
N VAL A 148 -6.01 3.65 8.29
CA VAL A 148 -5.81 3.16 9.66
C VAL A 148 -4.57 2.26 9.77
N ALA A 149 -4.31 1.41 8.78
CA ALA A 149 -3.07 0.62 8.74
C ALA A 149 -1.82 1.52 8.73
N ARG A 150 -1.83 2.62 7.97
CA ARG A 150 -0.72 3.59 7.90
C ARG A 150 -0.57 4.43 9.17
N THR A 151 -1.66 4.82 9.83
CA THR A 151 -1.55 5.51 11.13
C THR A 151 -0.95 4.60 12.19
N ASN A 152 -1.38 3.34 12.25
CA ASN A 152 -0.85 2.36 13.19
C ASN A 152 0.64 2.06 12.91
N GLU A 153 1.05 2.01 11.64
CA GLU A 153 2.46 1.85 11.27
C GLU A 153 3.30 3.06 11.73
N LEU A 154 2.80 4.29 11.52
CA LEU A 154 3.48 5.51 11.97
C LEU A 154 3.55 5.61 13.50
N GLU A 155 2.52 5.17 14.23
CA GLU A 155 2.56 5.08 15.70
C GLU A 155 3.63 4.08 16.19
N VAL A 156 3.76 2.93 15.53
CA VAL A 156 4.83 1.95 15.82
C VAL A 156 6.21 2.50 15.50
N GLN A 157 6.39 3.17 14.35
CA GLN A 157 7.65 3.83 13.99
C GLN A 157 8.01 4.96 14.97
N TRP A 158 7.02 5.71 15.45
CA TRP A 158 7.21 6.74 16.47
C TRP A 158 7.61 6.15 17.83
N ALA A 159 6.94 5.08 18.28
CA ALA A 159 7.30 4.38 19.53
C ALA A 159 8.71 3.74 19.47
N GLN A 160 9.11 3.21 18.32
CA GLN A 160 10.47 2.73 18.08
C GLN A 160 11.49 3.88 18.14
N SER A 161 11.18 5.01 17.49
CA SER A 161 12.03 6.21 17.52
C SER A 161 12.18 6.78 18.94
N GLN A 162 11.08 6.83 19.69
CA GLN A 162 11.06 7.29 21.08
C GLN A 162 11.90 6.38 21.99
N SER A 163 11.73 5.05 21.90
CA SER A 163 12.53 4.12 22.70
C SER A 163 14.02 4.14 22.34
N HIS A 164 14.39 4.43 21.09
CA HIS A 164 15.78 4.70 20.70
C HIS A 164 16.32 6.01 21.32
N VAL A 165 15.52 7.08 21.35
CA VAL A 165 15.88 8.34 22.04
C VAL A 165 16.04 8.13 23.55
N ASP A 166 15.15 7.37 24.19
CA ASP A 166 15.24 7.07 25.62
C ASP A 166 16.46 6.17 25.94
N HIS A 167 16.76 5.18 25.09
CA HIS A 167 17.94 4.34 25.22
C HIS A 167 19.25 5.13 25.06
N THR A 168 19.35 5.98 24.03
CA THR A 168 20.52 6.86 23.82
C THR A 168 20.65 7.91 24.93
N SER A 169 19.55 8.45 25.44
CA SER A 169 19.55 9.34 26.62
C SER A 169 20.04 8.61 27.88
N SER A 170 19.61 7.36 28.09
CA SER A 170 20.08 6.53 29.21
C SER A 170 21.58 6.20 29.09
N SER A 171 22.04 5.86 27.89
CA SER A 171 23.47 5.60 27.62
C SER A 171 24.33 6.83 27.88
N LEU A 172 23.93 8.01 27.38
CA LEU A 172 24.64 9.27 27.64
C LEU A 172 24.64 9.66 29.13
N ARG A 173 23.57 9.36 29.86
CA ARG A 173 23.54 9.53 31.33
C ARG A 173 24.52 8.59 32.03
N GLN A 174 24.60 7.32 31.60
CA GLN A 174 25.57 6.37 32.14
C GLN A 174 27.02 6.81 31.84
N GLU A 175 27.33 7.21 30.60
CA GLU A 175 28.65 7.75 30.23
C GLU A 175 29.03 9.00 31.04
N LEU A 176 28.06 9.85 31.37
CA LEU A 176 28.26 11.01 32.26
C LEU A 176 28.56 10.56 33.69
N THR A 177 27.80 9.62 34.26
CA THR A 177 28.09 9.10 35.62
C THR A 177 29.44 8.39 35.69
N GLU A 178 29.80 7.59 34.68
CA GLU A 178 31.11 6.94 34.61
C GLU A 178 32.25 7.96 34.46
N ARG A 179 32.04 9.05 33.71
CA ARG A 179 33.01 10.16 33.62
C ARG A 179 33.15 10.88 34.96
N ASP A 180 32.06 11.19 35.65
CA ASP A 180 32.10 11.81 36.98
C ASP A 180 32.76 10.91 38.02
N GLU A 181 32.55 9.59 37.96
CA GLU A 181 33.23 8.63 38.83
C GLU A 181 34.73 8.52 38.53
N ARG A 182 35.12 8.45 37.25
CA ARG A 182 36.54 8.50 36.85
C ARG A 182 37.21 9.83 37.26
N LEU A 183 36.50 10.96 37.17
CA LEU A 183 36.99 12.26 37.63
C LEU A 183 37.08 12.36 39.16
N LYS A 184 36.17 11.73 39.91
CA LYS A 184 36.28 11.60 41.37
C LYS A 184 37.47 10.72 41.76
N ALA A 185 37.64 9.58 41.10
CA ALA A 185 38.76 8.67 41.32
C ALA A 185 40.11 9.36 41.07
N LEU A 186 40.29 10.02 39.91
CA LEU A 186 41.51 10.77 39.59
C LEU A 186 41.78 11.92 40.57
N LYS A 187 40.75 12.60 41.08
CA LYS A 187 40.91 13.63 42.12
C LYS A 187 41.38 13.03 43.45
N LEU A 188 40.85 11.86 43.84
CA LEU A 188 41.20 11.18 45.08
C LEU A 188 42.61 10.56 44.98
N GLU A 189 42.96 9.98 43.83
CA GLU A 189 44.33 9.52 43.52
C GLU A 189 45.33 10.68 43.57
N HIS A 190 45.04 11.81 42.91
CA HIS A 190 45.90 12.99 42.97
C HIS A 190 45.99 13.57 44.40
N GLN A 191 44.92 13.52 45.19
CA GLN A 191 44.94 13.90 46.60
C GLN A 191 45.82 12.95 47.44
N SER A 192 45.81 11.64 47.17
CA SER A 192 46.74 10.68 47.80
C SER A 192 48.19 10.99 47.42
N GLN A 193 48.47 11.21 46.14
CA GLN A 193 49.80 11.60 45.65
C GLN A 193 50.28 12.91 46.29
N MET A 194 49.41 13.90 46.49
CA MET A 194 49.74 15.13 47.21
C MET A 194 50.07 14.87 48.69
N LEU A 195 49.29 14.05 49.39
CA LEU A 195 49.56 13.67 50.78
C LEU A 195 50.86 12.85 50.93
N GLU A 196 51.18 11.98 49.96
CA GLU A 196 52.44 11.24 49.90
C GLU A 196 53.64 12.16 49.62
N LEU A 197 53.47 13.17 48.75
CA LEU A 197 54.47 14.21 48.52
C LEU A 197 54.66 15.11 49.75
N GLU A 198 53.59 15.50 50.44
CA GLU A 198 53.65 16.25 51.69
C GLU A 198 54.36 15.46 52.79
N ALA A 199 53.99 14.19 53.02
CA ALA A 199 54.62 13.32 54.01
C ALA A 199 56.11 13.02 53.69
N THR A 200 56.47 12.87 52.41
CA THR A 200 57.88 12.70 52.03
C THR A 200 58.68 14.00 52.14
N LEU A 201 58.05 15.16 51.93
CA LEU A 201 58.64 16.48 52.15
C LEU A 201 58.86 16.74 53.65
N GLU A 202 57.88 16.43 54.51
CA GLU A 202 58.03 16.46 55.98
C GLU A 202 59.16 15.54 56.46
N ARG A 203 59.24 14.31 55.95
CA ARG A 203 60.35 13.39 56.26
C ARG A 203 61.71 13.99 55.88
N VAL A 204 61.83 14.55 54.68
CA VAL A 204 63.08 15.17 54.20
C VAL A 204 63.42 16.45 54.98
N GLN A 205 62.42 17.22 55.44
CA GLN A 205 62.63 18.33 56.38
C GLN A 205 63.12 17.83 57.74
N GLY A 206 62.53 16.76 58.29
CA GLY A 206 62.99 16.13 59.53
C GLY A 206 64.43 15.60 59.44
N GLU A 207 64.78 14.96 58.32
CA GLU A 207 66.14 14.51 58.01
C GLU A 207 67.10 15.69 57.84
N LEU A 208 66.65 16.82 57.26
CA LEU A 208 67.44 18.04 57.12
C LEU A 208 67.68 18.73 58.48
N GLU A 209 66.69 18.83 59.36
CA GLU A 209 66.86 19.39 60.71
C GLU A 209 67.67 18.46 61.63
N ALA A 210 67.53 17.13 61.48
CA ALA A 210 68.41 16.16 62.13
C ALA A 210 69.87 16.34 61.65
N SER A 211 70.08 16.51 60.34
CA SER A 211 71.40 16.78 59.75
C SER A 211 71.98 18.12 60.20
N LYS A 212 71.16 19.20 60.28
CA LYS A 212 71.57 20.50 60.83
C LYS A 212 71.92 20.45 62.31
N THR A 213 71.14 19.73 63.13
CA THR A 213 71.44 19.59 64.57
C THR A 213 72.67 18.72 64.80
N GLN A 214 72.89 17.68 63.99
CA GLN A 214 74.13 16.91 63.95
C GLN A 214 75.32 17.77 63.51
N ALA A 215 75.18 18.58 62.45
CA ALA A 215 76.21 19.52 62.01
C ALA A 215 76.54 20.54 63.12
N SER A 216 75.52 21.13 63.78
CA SER A 216 75.73 22.03 64.91
C SER A 216 76.38 21.36 66.13
N ASN A 217 76.10 20.07 66.36
CA ASN A 217 76.79 19.28 67.38
C ASN A 217 78.26 19.09 67.00
N LEU A 218 78.55 18.69 65.76
CA LEU A 218 79.92 18.55 65.24
C LEU A 218 80.68 19.88 65.20
N GLU A 219 80.03 21.00 64.90
CA GLU A 219 80.60 22.35 64.99
C GLU A 219 80.94 22.71 66.45
N ARG A 220 80.09 22.35 67.42
CA ARG A 220 80.36 22.53 68.85
C ARG A 220 81.47 21.60 69.35
N GLU A 221 81.55 20.37 68.86
CA GLU A 221 82.64 19.43 69.15
C GLU A 221 83.96 19.91 68.54
N LEU A 222 83.96 20.38 67.28
CA LEU A 222 85.12 21.01 66.64
C LEU A 222 85.53 22.30 67.35
N ALA A 223 84.59 23.14 67.81
CA ALA A 223 84.90 24.32 68.60
C ALA A 223 85.47 23.96 69.99
N ALA A 224 84.96 22.90 70.63
CA ALA A 224 85.49 22.38 71.88
C ALA A 224 86.91 21.83 71.70
N ILE A 225 87.16 21.02 70.66
CA ILE A 225 88.49 20.52 70.28
C ILE A 225 89.44 21.69 69.98
N GLN A 226 89.03 22.68 69.19
CA GLN A 226 89.83 23.88 68.94
C GLN A 226 90.09 24.71 70.21
N SER A 227 89.20 24.66 71.21
CA SER A 227 89.42 25.32 72.50
C SER A 227 90.41 24.56 73.39
N SER A 228 90.43 23.22 73.35
CA SER A 228 91.43 22.41 74.04
C SER A 228 92.79 22.46 73.33
N ASP A 229 92.83 22.52 72.00
CA ASP A 229 94.06 22.71 71.22
C ASP A 229 94.75 24.05 71.55
N LYS A 230 93.96 25.12 71.76
CA LYS A 230 94.45 26.46 72.11
C LYS A 230 95.09 26.56 73.50
N PHE A 231 94.86 25.60 74.40
CA PHE A 231 95.38 25.63 75.77
C PHE A 231 96.23 24.41 76.18
N GLY A 232 96.03 23.25 75.56
CA GLY A 232 96.81 22.04 75.80
C GLY A 232 97.88 21.82 74.72
N THR A 233 97.47 21.32 73.56
CA THR A 233 98.42 20.84 72.54
C THR A 233 99.30 21.95 71.96
N SER A 234 98.76 23.15 71.69
CA SER A 234 99.56 24.25 71.14
C SER A 234 100.57 24.83 72.14
N ALA A 235 100.28 24.74 73.45
CA ALA A 235 101.23 25.08 74.50
C ALA A 235 102.35 24.03 74.57
N ILE A 236 101.99 22.75 74.69
CA ILE A 236 102.92 21.61 74.75
C ILE A 236 103.81 21.53 73.50
N VAL A 237 103.27 21.79 72.31
CA VAL A 237 104.05 21.81 71.06
C VAL A 237 105.05 22.99 71.02
N LYS A 238 104.72 24.15 71.59
CA LYS A 238 105.66 25.26 71.72
C LYS A 238 106.74 24.98 72.76
N GLU A 239 106.36 24.37 73.89
CA GLU A 239 107.27 23.96 74.95
C GLU A 239 108.27 22.90 74.44
N LEU A 240 107.78 21.87 73.73
CA LEU A 240 108.63 20.89 73.05
C LEU A 240 109.48 21.49 71.91
N GLN A 241 108.98 22.52 71.19
CA GLN A 241 109.79 23.24 70.19
C GLN A 241 110.90 24.09 70.85
N GLN A 242 110.63 24.69 72.00
CA GLN A 242 111.59 25.42 72.82
C GLN A 242 112.67 24.45 73.35
N GLU A 243 112.28 23.34 73.98
CA GLU A 243 113.20 22.29 74.45
C GLU A 243 114.03 21.68 73.31
N LEU A 244 113.42 21.41 72.15
CA LEU A 244 114.14 20.91 70.97
C LEU A 244 115.13 21.94 70.42
N PHE A 245 114.80 23.23 70.46
CA PHE A 245 115.70 24.31 70.03
C PHE A 245 116.86 24.49 71.02
N GLU A 246 116.59 24.49 72.32
CA GLU A 246 117.60 24.63 73.37
C GLU A 246 118.56 23.41 73.43
N THR A 247 118.03 22.19 73.29
CA THR A 247 118.87 20.98 73.17
C THR A 247 119.64 20.94 71.86
N SER A 248 119.08 21.43 70.75
CA SER A 248 119.80 21.61 69.47
C SER A 248 120.94 22.62 69.60
N MET A 249 120.69 23.79 70.21
CA MET A 249 121.74 24.78 70.51
C MET A 249 122.83 24.22 71.41
N ALA A 250 122.47 23.48 72.46
CA ALA A 250 123.43 22.83 73.35
C ALA A 250 124.29 21.79 72.60
N LEU A 251 123.69 21.03 71.67
CA LEU A 251 124.39 20.05 70.84
C LEU A 251 125.33 20.74 69.83
N VAL A 252 124.91 21.86 69.22
CA VAL A 252 125.77 22.68 68.35
C VAL A 252 126.94 23.25 69.14
N ALA A 253 126.72 23.87 70.30
CA ALA A 253 127.78 24.39 71.16
C ALA A 253 128.74 23.29 71.66
N GLN A 254 128.23 22.07 71.92
CA GLN A 254 129.08 20.92 72.23
C GLN A 254 129.87 20.43 71.00
N GLY A 255 129.27 20.49 69.80
CA GLY A 255 129.93 20.22 68.53
C GLY A 255 131.06 21.20 68.22
N GLU A 256 130.81 22.50 68.35
CA GLU A 256 131.81 23.57 68.22
C GLU A 256 132.93 23.42 69.25
N LYS A 257 132.60 23.06 70.50
CA LYS A 257 133.58 22.77 71.55
C LYS A 257 134.44 21.53 71.24
N MET A 258 133.86 20.50 70.64
CA MET A 258 134.59 19.33 70.13
C MET A 258 135.46 19.66 68.92
N LEU A 259 134.97 20.52 68.02
CA LEU A 259 135.69 20.92 66.80
C LEU A 259 136.88 21.82 67.14
N THR A 260 136.69 22.82 68.00
CA THR A 260 137.77 23.66 68.55
C THR A 260 138.78 22.86 69.39
N LEU A 261 138.35 21.88 70.19
CA LEU A 261 139.28 20.95 70.87
C LEU A 261 140.07 20.08 69.87
N THR A 262 139.43 19.64 68.79
CA THR A 262 140.09 18.83 67.74
C THR A 262 141.10 19.68 66.95
N GLU A 263 140.74 20.92 66.61
CA GLU A 263 141.66 21.90 66.02
C GLU A 263 142.82 22.24 66.96
N ALA A 264 142.55 22.50 68.24
CA ALA A 264 143.57 22.79 69.24
C ALA A 264 144.51 21.61 69.42
N HIS A 265 143.98 20.38 69.50
CA HIS A 265 144.78 19.16 69.54
C HIS A 265 145.64 19.00 68.28
N ASN A 266 145.09 19.24 67.09
CA ASN A 266 145.83 19.13 65.83
C ASN A 266 146.88 20.25 65.67
N LYS A 267 146.56 21.49 66.08
CA LYS A 267 147.51 22.61 66.17
C LYS A 267 148.63 22.29 67.16
N CYS A 268 148.34 21.78 68.35
CA CYS A 268 149.35 21.34 69.33
C CYS A 268 150.19 20.16 68.81
N LYS A 269 149.59 19.18 68.12
CA LYS A 269 150.31 18.03 67.52
C LYS A 269 151.22 18.46 66.38
N ALA A 270 150.78 19.40 65.54
CA ALA A 270 151.60 20.02 64.51
C ALA A 270 152.71 20.89 65.12
N ALA A 271 152.39 21.76 66.07
CA ALA A 271 153.35 22.59 66.79
C ALA A 271 154.39 21.77 67.56
N LEU A 272 154.05 20.59 68.09
CA LEU A 272 155.00 19.70 68.77
C LEU A 272 155.87 18.90 67.78
N GLN A 273 155.39 18.61 66.58
CA GLN A 273 156.23 18.09 65.47
C GLN A 273 157.21 19.17 64.97
N VAL A 274 156.68 20.37 64.70
CA VAL A 274 157.44 21.55 64.28
C VAL A 274 158.48 21.92 65.34
N ALA A 275 158.09 22.14 66.60
CA ALA A 275 159.03 22.47 67.68
C ALA A 275 160.10 21.37 67.93
N LYS A 276 159.80 20.09 67.70
CA LYS A 276 160.83 19.02 67.76
C LYS A 276 161.83 19.13 66.61
N LYS A 277 161.37 19.43 65.40
CA LYS A 277 162.23 19.72 64.25
C LYS A 277 163.04 20.99 64.48
N ASP A 278 162.38 22.08 64.86
CA ASP A 278 162.95 23.39 65.09
C ASP A 278 163.95 23.39 66.26
N VAL A 279 163.75 22.61 67.32
CA VAL A 279 164.77 22.43 68.37
C VAL A 279 166.01 21.69 67.83
N GLY A 280 165.84 20.74 66.92
CA GLY A 280 166.94 20.07 66.23
C GLY A 280 167.68 21.01 65.26
N ASP A 281 166.93 21.64 64.35
CA ASP A 281 167.42 22.57 63.35
C ASP A 281 168.04 23.81 64.01
N ALA A 282 167.43 24.38 65.05
CA ALA A 282 167.98 25.49 65.82
C ALA A 282 169.22 25.06 66.60
N ARG A 283 169.26 23.89 67.25
CA ARG A 283 170.50 23.40 67.90
C ARG A 283 171.63 23.29 66.87
N LEU A 284 171.35 22.75 65.69
CA LEU A 284 172.32 22.60 64.60
C LEU A 284 172.74 23.96 64.01
N LEU A 285 171.79 24.90 63.83
CA LEU A 285 172.06 26.28 63.42
C LEU A 285 172.90 27.04 64.45
N LEU A 286 172.57 26.94 65.73
CA LEU A 286 173.28 27.58 66.85
C LEU A 286 174.72 27.07 66.91
N LEU A 287 174.90 25.75 66.90
CA LEU A 287 176.22 25.12 66.86
C LEU A 287 177.02 25.53 65.60
N ARG A 288 176.39 25.56 64.41
CA ARG A 288 177.05 26.07 63.19
C ARG A 288 177.42 27.55 63.26
N GLY A 289 176.58 28.36 63.89
CA GLY A 289 176.80 29.80 64.07
C GLY A 289 177.85 30.16 65.13
N ILE A 290 178.19 29.22 66.02
CA ILE A 290 179.21 29.37 67.06
C ILE A 290 180.54 28.73 66.63
N SER A 291 180.50 27.57 65.96
CA SER A 291 181.67 26.71 65.75
C SER A 291 181.96 26.32 64.28
N GLY A 292 181.20 26.83 63.30
CA GLY A 292 181.48 26.64 61.86
C GLY A 292 180.63 25.56 61.15
N PRO A 293 180.80 25.37 59.83
CA PRO A 293 179.87 24.60 59.00
C PRO A 293 179.88 23.08 59.26
N ASP A 294 181.02 22.50 59.66
CA ASP A 294 181.22 21.04 59.75
C ASP A 294 181.13 20.50 61.18
N VAL A 295 180.31 21.14 62.01
CA VAL A 295 180.13 20.78 63.43
C VAL A 295 179.15 19.61 63.56
N ASP A 296 179.65 18.48 64.06
CA ASP A 296 178.82 17.33 64.44
C ASP A 296 177.98 17.66 65.67
N ALA A 297 176.66 17.72 65.48
CA ALA A 297 175.70 18.04 66.54
C ALA A 297 175.53 16.92 67.60
N SER A 298 176.05 15.71 67.36
CA SER A 298 176.01 14.61 68.34
C SER A 298 176.91 14.87 69.55
N LEU A 299 178.08 15.45 69.33
CA LEU A 299 179.08 15.81 70.35
C LEU A 299 178.63 16.90 71.33
N TYR A 300 177.52 17.58 71.05
CA TYR A 300 177.00 18.69 71.87
C TYR A 300 175.58 18.43 72.39
N GLN A 301 175.09 17.19 72.34
CA GLN A 301 173.73 16.84 72.79
C GLN A 301 173.43 17.18 74.26
N HIS A 302 174.47 17.28 75.09
CA HIS A 302 174.40 17.57 76.52
C HIS A 302 174.43 19.07 76.87
N VAL A 303 174.77 19.95 75.92
CA VAL A 303 174.76 21.42 76.12
C VAL A 303 173.33 21.93 75.99
N LYS A 304 172.83 22.71 76.94
CA LYS A 304 171.41 23.10 76.93
C LYS A 304 171.11 24.09 75.81
N LEU A 305 169.91 23.98 75.25
CA LEU A 305 169.48 24.89 74.18
C LEU A 305 169.45 26.35 74.67
N GLU A 306 169.11 26.55 75.95
CA GLU A 306 169.19 27.83 76.68
C GLU A 306 170.57 28.52 76.55
N GLU A 307 171.65 27.76 76.67
CA GLU A 307 173.03 28.27 76.66
C GLU A 307 173.48 28.64 75.25
N LEU A 308 173.10 27.81 74.27
CA LEU A 308 173.31 28.06 72.85
C LEU A 308 172.51 29.30 72.38
N VAL A 309 171.25 29.41 72.79
CA VAL A 309 170.37 30.56 72.50
C VAL A 309 170.93 31.86 73.10
N ARG A 310 171.43 31.82 74.34
CA ARG A 310 172.05 32.98 75.01
C ARG A 310 173.25 33.57 74.24
N LEU A 311 173.94 32.76 73.42
CA LEU A 311 175.05 33.23 72.58
C LEU A 311 174.60 33.86 71.25
N ARG A 312 173.38 33.57 70.77
CA ARG A 312 172.90 34.04 69.45
C ARG A 312 171.79 35.09 69.51
N LEU A 313 170.87 35.02 70.47
CA LEU A 313 169.81 36.01 70.65
C LEU A 313 170.25 37.17 71.56
N LYS A 314 171.44 37.69 71.26
CA LYS A 314 171.85 39.08 71.52
C LYS A 314 171.39 39.98 70.35
N ALA A 315 170.21 39.69 69.81
CA ALA A 315 169.68 40.18 68.54
C ALA A 315 168.14 39.97 68.50
N GLU A 316 167.41 40.92 69.09
CA GLU A 316 166.19 41.58 68.56
C GLU A 316 165.13 40.69 67.84
N ALA A 317 163.88 40.44 68.28
CA ALA A 317 162.88 41.05 69.22
C ALA A 317 161.81 42.00 68.61
N ASP A 318 160.58 41.92 69.16
CA ASP A 318 159.38 42.81 69.05
C ASP A 318 158.52 42.82 67.74
N MET A 319 157.21 43.14 67.67
CA MET A 319 156.05 43.23 68.64
C MET A 319 154.66 43.34 67.90
N ASP A 320 153.55 42.98 68.59
CA ASP A 320 152.11 43.43 68.62
C ASP A 320 151.49 44.55 67.70
N SER A 321 150.15 44.82 67.58
CA SER A 321 148.83 44.16 67.86
C SER A 321 147.58 45.06 67.44
N VAL A 322 146.31 44.60 67.68
CA VAL A 322 145.06 45.39 68.04
C VAL A 322 144.04 46.04 67.01
N LEU A 323 142.75 45.57 67.10
CA LEU A 323 141.35 46.16 67.00
C LEU A 323 140.66 46.95 65.81
N ASP A 324 139.35 46.61 65.65
CA ASP A 324 138.06 47.38 65.43
C ASP A 324 137.40 47.96 64.11
N ASP A 325 136.09 47.62 63.99
CA ASP A 325 134.80 48.33 63.62
C ASP A 325 134.38 49.00 62.24
N SER A 326 133.06 48.86 61.92
CA SER A 326 132.07 49.79 61.27
C SER A 326 131.70 49.85 59.74
N GLY A 327 130.37 49.99 59.45
CA GLY A 327 129.72 50.72 58.29
C GLY A 327 129.31 50.00 56.95
N HIS A 328 128.43 50.52 56.05
CA HIS A 328 127.28 51.49 56.12
C HIS A 328 126.41 51.65 54.80
N GLU A 329 125.22 52.30 54.88
CA GLU A 329 124.30 52.96 53.85
C GLU A 329 123.60 52.15 52.70
N HIS A 330 122.51 52.52 51.95
CA HIS A 330 121.53 53.66 51.71
C HIS A 330 121.59 54.29 50.25
N VAL A 331 120.72 55.13 49.61
CA VAL A 331 119.69 56.18 49.95
C VAL A 331 118.36 56.19 49.08
N GLN A 332 118.00 57.22 48.25
CA GLN A 332 116.60 57.53 47.78
C GLN A 332 116.38 58.27 46.40
N LEU A 333 115.13 58.23 45.87
CA LEU A 333 114.23 59.23 45.17
C LEU A 333 114.68 60.31 44.12
N GLN A 334 113.78 60.58 43.12
CA GLN A 334 113.04 61.87 42.84
C GLN A 334 112.79 62.18 41.32
N SER A 335 111.92 63.17 41.02
CA SER A 335 111.41 63.64 39.70
C SER A 335 111.93 65.04 39.29
N ASP A 336 111.74 65.49 38.02
CA ASP A 336 110.77 66.56 37.62
C ASP A 336 110.93 67.11 36.16
N LEU A 337 110.37 68.29 35.83
CA LEU A 337 110.08 68.88 34.49
C LEU A 337 111.27 69.45 33.66
N GLY A 338 111.03 69.65 32.35
CA GLY A 338 111.71 70.64 31.47
C GLY A 338 111.43 70.39 29.97
N LEU A 339 110.61 71.16 29.24
CA LEU A 339 110.81 72.52 28.66
C LEU A 339 111.99 72.70 27.70
N ASP A 340 111.69 73.00 26.43
CA ASP A 340 112.51 73.86 25.55
C ASP A 340 111.59 74.64 24.58
N LEU A 341 111.96 75.86 24.21
CA LEU A 341 111.07 76.87 23.63
C LEU A 341 111.75 77.71 22.53
N GLY A 342 112.08 77.09 21.39
CA GLY A 342 112.99 77.70 20.41
C GLY A 342 112.63 77.53 18.93
N SER A 343 111.48 78.02 18.43
CA SER A 343 111.35 78.53 17.03
C SER A 343 109.93 79.01 16.65
N LEU A 344 109.62 80.28 16.95
CA LEU A 344 108.37 80.94 16.50
C LEU A 344 108.16 80.87 14.97
N GLY A 345 109.25 80.95 14.19
CA GLY A 345 109.25 80.80 12.73
C GLY A 345 109.25 79.35 12.19
N LYS A 346 109.34 78.33 13.05
CA LYS A 346 108.84 76.98 12.72
C LYS A 346 107.37 76.87 13.07
N LEU A 347 106.97 77.30 14.28
CA LEU A 347 105.59 77.27 14.76
C LEU A 347 104.59 77.90 13.78
N GLU A 348 104.98 78.94 13.03
CA GLU A 348 104.11 79.55 12.01
C GLU A 348 104.02 78.75 10.69
N ARG A 349 105.09 78.03 10.30
CA ARG A 349 105.10 77.08 9.16
C ARG A 349 104.39 75.78 9.54
N GLU A 350 104.61 75.31 10.75
CA GLU A 350 103.90 74.18 11.36
C GLU A 350 102.44 74.53 11.58
N MET A 351 102.06 75.76 11.97
CA MET A 351 100.66 76.19 11.93
C MET A 351 100.09 76.17 10.51
N ARG A 352 100.85 76.55 9.47
CA ARG A 352 100.36 76.45 8.08
C ARG A 352 100.25 75.00 7.60
N LEU A 353 101.17 74.12 7.97
CA LEU A 353 101.14 72.68 7.68
C LEU A 353 100.07 71.94 8.50
N LEU A 354 99.85 72.32 9.75
CA LEU A 354 98.79 71.80 10.60
C LEU A 354 97.43 72.35 10.17
N ARG A 355 97.30 73.61 9.76
CA ARG A 355 96.05 74.12 9.16
C ARG A 355 95.76 73.43 7.83
N SER A 356 96.76 73.14 6.99
CA SER A 356 96.53 72.39 5.75
C SER A 356 96.28 70.89 5.97
N ARG A 357 96.96 70.26 6.95
CA ARG A 357 96.70 68.87 7.37
C ARG A 357 95.34 68.72 8.04
N ASN A 358 94.97 69.64 8.93
CA ASN A 358 93.67 69.64 9.60
C ASN A 358 92.56 70.01 8.62
N LYS A 359 92.82 70.89 7.62
CA LYS A 359 91.93 71.08 6.48
C LYS A 359 91.73 69.76 5.70
N ARG A 360 92.81 69.08 5.27
CA ARG A 360 92.72 67.77 4.58
C ARG A 360 92.03 66.69 5.42
N LEU A 361 92.25 66.70 6.74
CA LEU A 361 91.56 65.80 7.66
C LEU A 361 90.07 66.14 7.76
N SER A 362 89.69 67.43 7.84
CA SER A 362 88.29 67.85 7.82
C SER A 362 87.61 67.58 6.47
N GLU A 363 88.34 67.71 5.37
CA GLU A 363 87.88 67.33 4.03
C GLU A 363 87.66 65.81 3.98
N ARG A 364 88.61 65.01 4.49
CA ARG A 364 88.49 63.54 4.50
C ARG A 364 87.46 63.02 5.52
N THR A 365 87.22 63.68 6.65
CA THR A 365 86.10 63.32 7.54
C THR A 365 84.77 63.68 6.90
N VAL A 366 84.64 64.83 6.23
CA VAL A 366 83.42 65.17 5.48
C VAL A 366 83.20 64.24 4.27
N GLU A 367 84.25 63.72 3.64
CA GLU A 367 84.14 62.63 2.67
C GLU A 367 83.68 61.32 3.32
N LEU A 368 84.31 60.89 4.42
CA LEU A 368 83.94 59.68 5.16
C LEU A 368 82.52 59.75 5.75
N GLU A 369 82.05 60.93 6.17
CA GLU A 369 80.69 61.19 6.62
C GLU A 369 79.68 61.08 5.46
N LYS A 370 80.06 61.51 4.24
CA LYS A 370 79.25 61.30 3.03
C LYS A 370 79.23 59.83 2.60
N GLU A 371 80.38 59.15 2.63
CA GLU A 371 80.51 57.71 2.37
C GLU A 371 79.69 56.89 3.40
N LEU A 372 79.70 57.29 4.68
CA LEU A 372 78.86 56.72 5.73
C LEU A 372 77.37 57.00 5.48
N ALA A 373 77.00 58.23 5.13
CA ALA A 373 75.61 58.61 4.89
C ALA A 373 75.01 57.88 3.67
N THR A 374 75.75 57.72 2.58
CA THR A 374 75.30 56.93 1.42
C THR A 374 75.25 55.44 1.72
N SER A 375 76.20 54.91 2.50
CA SER A 375 76.18 53.53 2.99
C SER A 375 74.97 53.26 3.89
N LEU A 376 74.66 54.16 4.82
CA LEU A 376 73.48 54.07 5.70
C LEU A 376 72.17 54.19 4.92
N ALA A 377 72.09 55.05 3.90
CA ALA A 377 70.95 55.12 2.99
C ALA A 377 70.76 53.80 2.22
N ALA A 378 71.82 53.26 1.62
CA ALA A 378 71.79 51.97 0.94
C ALA A 378 71.45 50.80 1.88
N MET A 379 71.87 50.85 3.15
CA MET A 379 71.41 49.90 4.18
C MET A 379 69.92 50.06 4.51
N GLY A 380 69.37 51.26 4.41
CA GLY A 380 67.92 51.52 4.47
C GLY A 380 67.18 50.87 3.31
N ASP A 381 67.65 51.09 2.08
CA ASP A 381 67.07 50.46 0.87
C ASP A 381 67.15 48.93 0.93
N VAL A 382 68.28 48.36 1.40
CA VAL A 382 68.43 46.91 1.60
C VAL A 382 67.50 46.36 2.69
N LYS A 383 67.17 47.14 3.74
CA LYS A 383 66.13 46.75 4.72
C LYS A 383 64.74 46.77 4.08
N ALA A 384 64.37 47.86 3.41
CA ALA A 384 63.07 47.98 2.73
C ALA A 384 62.86 46.89 1.66
N LEU A 385 63.92 46.53 0.91
CA LEU A 385 63.89 45.42 -0.04
C LEU A 385 63.75 44.05 0.66
N LYS A 386 64.40 43.83 1.81
CA LYS A 386 64.24 42.60 2.60
C LYS A 386 62.82 42.49 3.18
N GLU A 387 62.28 43.57 3.73
CA GLU A 387 60.92 43.64 4.25
C GLU A 387 59.88 43.37 3.15
N LYS A 388 60.01 44.02 1.99
CA LYS A 388 59.15 43.77 0.81
C LYS A 388 59.29 42.35 0.27
N THR A 389 60.49 41.77 0.31
CA THR A 389 60.71 40.37 -0.10
C THR A 389 60.07 39.38 0.88
N ALA A 390 60.17 39.65 2.18
CA ALA A 390 59.48 38.86 3.21
C ALA A 390 57.96 38.98 3.10
N GLU A 391 57.44 40.17 2.80
CA GLU A 391 56.01 40.41 2.56
C GLU A 391 55.52 39.63 1.33
N LEU A 392 56.23 39.70 0.20
CA LEU A 392 55.90 38.94 -1.02
C LEU A 392 55.94 37.42 -0.76
N ALA A 393 56.92 36.92 -0.02
CA ALA A 393 56.97 35.51 0.38
C ALA A 393 55.81 35.12 1.32
N GLY A 394 55.37 36.02 2.20
CA GLY A 394 54.18 35.85 3.03
C GLY A 394 52.89 35.78 2.18
N ARG A 395 52.70 36.75 1.29
CA ARG A 395 51.58 36.80 0.34
C ARG A 395 51.51 35.52 -0.50
N GLN A 396 52.64 35.07 -1.06
CA GLN A 396 52.71 33.83 -1.86
C GLN A 396 52.32 32.57 -1.07
N ARG A 397 52.66 32.49 0.23
CA ARG A 397 52.19 31.39 1.11
C ARG A 397 50.69 31.45 1.29
N THR A 398 50.14 32.62 1.64
CA THR A 398 48.68 32.77 1.80
C THR A 398 47.90 32.49 0.50
N GLU A 399 48.44 32.86 -0.66
CA GLU A 399 47.85 32.54 -1.96
C GLU A 399 47.88 31.03 -2.25
N LYS A 400 48.98 30.35 -1.93
CA LYS A 400 49.08 28.88 -2.06
C LYS A 400 48.12 28.16 -1.11
N GLU A 401 47.97 28.63 0.13
CA GLU A 401 47.00 28.09 1.08
C GLU A 401 45.56 28.32 0.63
N LEU A 402 45.23 29.50 0.11
CA LEU A 402 43.91 29.80 -0.44
C LEU A 402 43.59 28.92 -1.65
N ARG A 403 44.53 28.74 -2.59
CA ARG A 403 44.38 27.80 -3.71
C ARG A 403 44.16 26.37 -3.22
N SER A 404 44.99 25.89 -2.28
CA SER A 404 44.82 24.55 -1.71
C SER A 404 43.47 24.35 -1.02
N ARG A 405 42.87 25.40 -0.46
CA ARG A 405 41.51 25.35 0.12
C ARG A 405 40.43 25.36 -0.97
N THR A 406 40.57 26.15 -2.04
CA THR A 406 39.61 26.12 -3.16
C THR A 406 39.67 24.79 -3.92
N ASP A 407 40.86 24.22 -4.11
CA ASP A 407 41.03 22.94 -4.78
C ASP A 407 40.42 21.80 -3.97
N ALA A 408 40.61 21.79 -2.64
CA ALA A 408 39.95 20.84 -1.74
C ALA A 408 38.41 20.99 -1.75
N ALA A 409 37.90 22.21 -1.73
CA ALA A 409 36.46 22.48 -1.81
C ALA A 409 35.86 22.08 -3.19
N LEU A 410 36.63 22.18 -4.27
CA LEU A 410 36.22 21.68 -5.60
C LEU A 410 36.20 20.15 -5.66
N VAL A 411 37.13 19.46 -5.00
CA VAL A 411 37.08 18.00 -4.85
C VAL A 411 35.83 17.58 -4.07
N GLU A 412 35.59 18.17 -2.90
CA GLU A 412 34.40 17.88 -2.07
C GLU A 412 33.08 18.17 -2.81
N ALA A 413 33.04 19.24 -3.63
CA ALA A 413 31.89 19.55 -4.48
C ALA A 413 31.69 18.51 -5.60
N ASN A 414 32.77 18.04 -6.24
CA ASN A 414 32.70 17.00 -7.27
C ASN A 414 32.27 15.65 -6.68
N GLU A 415 32.76 15.27 -5.49
CA GLU A 415 32.32 14.07 -4.78
C GLU A 415 30.81 14.11 -4.48
N LYS A 416 30.30 15.26 -4.04
CA LYS A 416 28.84 15.48 -3.86
C LYS A 416 28.07 15.38 -5.17
N ILE A 417 28.59 15.91 -6.28
CA ILE A 417 27.97 15.79 -7.61
C ILE A 417 27.92 14.33 -8.07
N VAL A 418 28.97 13.54 -7.84
CA VAL A 418 28.98 12.10 -8.15
C VAL A 418 27.96 11.35 -7.29
N ALA A 419 27.95 11.56 -5.97
CA ALA A 419 27.00 10.92 -5.06
C ALA A 419 25.52 11.26 -5.39
N LEU A 420 25.24 12.52 -5.77
CA LEU A 420 23.93 12.93 -6.24
C LEU A 420 23.58 12.28 -7.60
N SER A 421 24.54 12.14 -8.51
CA SER A 421 24.34 11.48 -9.81
C SER A 421 24.00 10.00 -9.64
N GLU A 422 24.72 9.28 -8.77
CA GLU A 422 24.36 7.89 -8.41
C GLU A 422 22.95 7.78 -7.81
N HIS A 423 22.55 8.74 -6.96
CA HIS A 423 21.23 8.73 -6.35
C HIS A 423 20.12 8.98 -7.38
N ILE A 424 20.36 9.88 -8.34
CA ILE A 424 19.48 10.11 -9.49
C ILE A 424 19.39 8.85 -10.37
N GLU A 425 20.49 8.15 -10.62
CA GLU A 425 20.47 6.89 -11.38
C GLU A 425 19.67 5.80 -10.65
N LYS A 426 19.89 5.61 -9.34
CA LYS A 426 19.11 4.68 -8.51
C LYS A 426 17.61 5.02 -8.57
N LEU A 427 17.23 6.29 -8.42
CA LEU A 427 15.85 6.76 -8.55
C LEU A 427 15.27 6.49 -9.95
N MET A 428 16.03 6.73 -11.02
CA MET A 428 15.63 6.44 -12.39
C MET A 428 15.44 4.94 -12.65
N VAL A 429 16.20 4.06 -11.99
CA VAL A 429 16.00 2.60 -12.03
C VAL A 429 14.71 2.21 -11.28
N HIS A 430 14.46 2.78 -10.10
CA HIS A 430 13.21 2.54 -9.37
C HIS A 430 11.98 3.00 -10.17
N LEU A 431 12.00 4.18 -10.79
CA LEU A 431 10.92 4.68 -11.65
C LEU A 431 10.67 3.79 -12.88
N LYS A 432 11.74 3.24 -13.49
CA LYS A 432 11.61 2.25 -14.58
C LYS A 432 10.96 0.96 -14.11
N HIS A 433 11.34 0.45 -12.93
CA HIS A 433 10.73 -0.75 -12.36
C HIS A 433 9.26 -0.52 -11.96
N GLU A 434 8.92 0.64 -11.39
CA GLU A 434 7.54 1.02 -11.08
C GLU A 434 6.69 1.09 -12.36
N ALA A 435 7.18 1.78 -13.41
CA ALA A 435 6.49 1.87 -14.69
C ALA A 435 6.26 0.49 -15.34
N ALA A 436 7.26 -0.39 -15.30
CA ALA A 436 7.15 -1.77 -15.81
C ALA A 436 6.16 -2.62 -14.99
N ALA A 437 6.18 -2.51 -13.65
CA ALA A 437 5.23 -3.20 -12.77
C ALA A 437 3.80 -2.70 -13.00
N LYS A 438 3.61 -1.38 -13.17
CA LYS A 438 2.32 -0.74 -13.45
C LYS A 438 1.76 -1.14 -14.81
N ALA A 439 2.60 -1.22 -15.85
CA ALA A 439 2.20 -1.76 -17.15
C ALA A 439 1.75 -3.22 -17.04
N LYS A 440 2.55 -4.08 -16.38
CA LYS A 440 2.20 -5.49 -16.17
C LYS A 440 0.89 -5.67 -15.38
N ALA A 441 0.64 -4.83 -14.37
CA ALA A 441 -0.61 -4.83 -13.63
C ALA A 441 -1.81 -4.37 -14.48
N GLN A 442 -1.61 -3.37 -15.35
CA GLN A 442 -2.64 -2.90 -16.29
C GLN A 442 -3.00 -3.96 -17.35
N ASP A 443 -2.03 -4.72 -17.84
CA ASP A 443 -2.29 -5.83 -18.78
C ASP A 443 -2.96 -7.03 -18.09
N ALA A 444 -2.58 -7.35 -16.85
CA ALA A 444 -3.30 -8.36 -16.06
C ALA A 444 -4.76 -7.96 -15.82
N LEU A 445 -5.02 -6.68 -15.53
CA LEU A 445 -6.39 -6.13 -15.38
C LEU A 445 -7.19 -6.28 -16.69
N ARG A 446 -6.59 -5.99 -17.86
CA ARG A 446 -7.24 -6.15 -19.17
C ARG A 446 -7.66 -7.60 -19.43
N THR A 447 -6.83 -8.59 -19.07
CA THR A 447 -7.15 -10.01 -19.20
C THR A 447 -8.33 -10.40 -18.32
N VAL A 448 -8.28 -10.05 -17.02
CA VAL A 448 -9.38 -10.32 -16.08
C VAL A 448 -10.68 -9.60 -16.49
N GLU A 449 -10.61 -8.42 -17.09
CA GLU A 449 -11.79 -7.77 -17.67
C GLU A 449 -12.37 -8.53 -18.87
N SER A 450 -11.56 -9.20 -19.70
CA SER A 450 -12.07 -10.04 -20.80
C SER A 450 -12.75 -11.29 -20.25
N GLU A 451 -12.07 -12.01 -19.36
CA GLU A 451 -12.60 -13.19 -18.68
C GLU A 451 -13.93 -12.87 -17.97
N ARG A 452 -14.02 -11.71 -17.30
CA ARG A 452 -15.26 -11.24 -16.66
C ARG A 452 -16.38 -10.99 -17.67
N ARG A 453 -16.09 -10.40 -18.84
CA ARG A 453 -17.09 -10.19 -19.92
C ARG A 453 -17.61 -11.53 -20.43
N GLU A 454 -16.71 -12.46 -20.74
CA GLU A 454 -17.04 -13.81 -21.22
C GLU A 454 -17.86 -14.61 -20.18
N LEU A 455 -17.53 -14.49 -18.89
CA LEU A 455 -18.33 -15.05 -17.80
C LEU A 455 -19.71 -14.39 -17.69
N THR A 456 -19.83 -13.07 -17.83
CA THR A 456 -21.17 -12.42 -17.82
C THR A 456 -22.02 -12.82 -19.03
N ASP A 457 -21.45 -12.96 -20.22
CA ASP A 457 -22.18 -13.36 -21.42
C ASP A 457 -22.60 -14.83 -21.35
N THR A 458 -21.72 -15.73 -20.91
CA THR A 458 -22.07 -17.14 -20.70
C THR A 458 -23.18 -17.28 -19.65
N THR A 459 -23.10 -16.59 -18.51
CA THR A 459 -24.18 -16.53 -17.51
C THR A 459 -25.48 -16.00 -18.12
N ALA A 460 -25.44 -14.94 -18.93
CA ALA A 460 -26.62 -14.40 -19.61
C ALA A 460 -27.25 -15.39 -20.61
N THR A 461 -26.44 -16.21 -21.32
CA THR A 461 -26.99 -17.28 -22.17
C THR A 461 -27.57 -18.44 -21.37
N LEU A 462 -26.98 -18.79 -20.22
CA LEU A 462 -27.51 -19.82 -19.32
C LEU A 462 -28.84 -19.40 -18.69
N ALA A 463 -28.96 -18.13 -18.24
CA ALA A 463 -30.21 -17.58 -17.75
C ALA A 463 -31.33 -17.64 -18.81
N LYS A 464 -31.04 -17.22 -20.05
CA LYS A 464 -31.98 -17.35 -21.18
C LYS A 464 -32.41 -18.82 -21.41
N LYS A 465 -31.45 -19.76 -21.39
CA LYS A 465 -31.72 -21.20 -21.51
C LYS A 465 -32.54 -21.77 -20.34
N SER A 466 -32.39 -21.26 -19.12
CA SER A 466 -33.27 -21.62 -18.00
C SER A 466 -34.70 -21.16 -18.28
N THR A 467 -34.90 -19.86 -18.51
CA THR A 467 -36.26 -19.31 -18.73
C THR A 467 -37.01 -19.96 -19.91
N ALA A 468 -36.29 -20.50 -20.90
CA ALA A 468 -36.87 -21.31 -21.97
C ALA A 468 -37.32 -22.70 -21.50
N LYS A 469 -36.52 -23.39 -20.67
CA LYS A 469 -36.92 -24.66 -20.02
C LYS A 469 -38.10 -24.45 -19.08
N ASP A 470 -38.08 -23.38 -18.29
CA ASP A 470 -39.11 -23.08 -17.28
C ASP A 470 -40.49 -22.88 -17.94
N ARG A 471 -40.53 -22.27 -19.13
CA ARG A 471 -41.74 -22.19 -19.98
C ARG A 471 -42.23 -23.57 -20.45
N VAL A 472 -41.33 -24.40 -21.00
CA VAL A 472 -41.68 -25.76 -21.46
C VAL A 472 -42.17 -26.62 -20.29
N ILE A 473 -41.62 -26.45 -19.09
CA ILE A 473 -42.09 -27.13 -17.88
C ILE A 473 -43.52 -26.66 -17.52
N ALA A 474 -43.81 -25.35 -17.59
CA ALA A 474 -45.15 -24.82 -17.35
C ALA A 474 -46.17 -25.31 -18.39
N GLU A 475 -45.81 -25.34 -19.67
CA GLU A 475 -46.62 -25.89 -20.77
C GLU A 475 -46.95 -27.37 -20.55
N LEU A 476 -45.96 -28.18 -20.15
CA LEU A 476 -46.15 -29.60 -19.82
C LEU A 476 -46.99 -29.81 -18.56
N GLN A 477 -46.85 -28.97 -17.54
CA GLN A 477 -47.69 -28.99 -16.34
C GLN A 477 -49.15 -28.64 -16.66
N GLN A 478 -49.39 -27.62 -17.51
CA GLN A 478 -50.72 -27.27 -17.98
C GLN A 478 -51.34 -28.41 -18.82
N GLY A 479 -50.57 -29.03 -19.72
CA GLY A 479 -51.00 -30.20 -20.48
C GLY A 479 -51.35 -31.40 -19.58
N SER A 480 -50.52 -31.69 -18.57
CA SER A 480 -50.79 -32.74 -17.58
C SER A 480 -52.10 -32.48 -16.83
N LYS A 481 -52.34 -31.24 -16.39
CA LYS A 481 -53.56 -30.87 -15.69
C LYS A 481 -54.81 -31.02 -16.57
N ILE A 482 -54.73 -30.62 -17.84
CA ILE A 482 -55.85 -30.78 -18.79
C ILE A 482 -56.21 -32.26 -18.97
N LEU A 483 -55.22 -33.16 -18.99
CA LEU A 483 -55.46 -34.60 -19.06
C LEU A 483 -56.07 -35.17 -17.76
N GLU A 484 -55.66 -34.66 -16.60
CA GLU A 484 -56.24 -35.01 -15.29
C GLU A 484 -57.71 -34.56 -15.18
N ASP A 485 -58.01 -33.31 -15.55
CA ASP A 485 -59.37 -32.75 -15.61
C ASP A 485 -60.26 -33.53 -16.61
N GLN A 486 -59.71 -33.99 -17.75
CA GLN A 486 -60.42 -34.84 -18.72
C GLN A 486 -60.72 -36.25 -18.18
N LEU A 487 -59.77 -36.90 -17.51
CA LEU A 487 -59.97 -38.20 -16.87
C LEU A 487 -61.06 -38.12 -15.79
N ARG A 488 -61.00 -37.08 -14.96
CA ARG A 488 -62.03 -36.80 -13.95
C ARG A 488 -63.41 -36.61 -14.57
N LEU A 489 -63.52 -35.81 -15.64
CA LEU A 489 -64.79 -35.61 -16.34
C LEU A 489 -65.32 -36.93 -16.94
N MET A 490 -64.45 -37.80 -17.45
CA MET A 490 -64.83 -39.13 -17.94
C MET A 490 -65.38 -40.01 -16.81
N ASP A 491 -64.74 -40.03 -15.63
CA ASP A 491 -65.20 -40.79 -14.46
C ASP A 491 -66.54 -40.26 -13.93
N GLU A 492 -66.72 -38.94 -13.84
CA GLU A 492 -67.98 -38.30 -13.48
C GLU A 492 -69.11 -38.69 -14.47
N LYS A 493 -68.83 -38.73 -15.79
CA LYS A 493 -69.80 -39.18 -16.80
C LYS A 493 -70.05 -40.69 -16.78
N TYR A 494 -69.06 -41.51 -16.45
CA TYR A 494 -69.24 -42.94 -16.24
C TYR A 494 -70.17 -43.22 -15.05
N ILE A 495 -69.99 -42.50 -13.94
CA ILE A 495 -70.85 -42.58 -12.75
C ILE A 495 -72.28 -42.10 -13.08
N GLU A 496 -72.45 -41.00 -13.81
CA GLU A 496 -73.77 -40.57 -14.31
C GLU A 496 -74.48 -41.65 -15.13
N LEU A 497 -73.78 -42.24 -16.11
CA LEU A 497 -74.36 -43.26 -17.00
C LEU A 497 -74.71 -44.53 -16.24
N ARG A 498 -73.88 -44.95 -15.28
CA ARG A 498 -74.17 -46.07 -14.38
C ARG A 498 -75.40 -45.80 -13.52
N ASN A 499 -75.50 -44.62 -12.91
CA ASN A 499 -76.66 -44.25 -12.10
C ASN A 499 -77.95 -44.20 -12.94
N LYS A 500 -77.90 -43.68 -14.17
CA LYS A 500 -79.03 -43.69 -15.13
C LYS A 500 -79.42 -45.12 -15.54
N LEU A 501 -78.45 -46.01 -15.77
CA LEU A 501 -78.67 -47.42 -16.11
C LEU A 501 -79.31 -48.18 -14.93
N ASP A 502 -78.79 -48.02 -13.72
CA ASP A 502 -79.29 -48.73 -12.53
C ASP A 502 -80.64 -48.17 -12.05
N TRP A 503 -80.92 -46.87 -12.25
CA TRP A 503 -82.27 -46.31 -12.14
C TRP A 503 -83.24 -46.97 -13.14
N THR A 504 -82.84 -47.05 -14.42
CA THR A 504 -83.67 -47.64 -15.48
C THR A 504 -83.97 -49.12 -15.20
N ARG A 505 -82.97 -49.89 -14.78
CA ARG A 505 -83.12 -51.28 -14.31
C ARG A 505 -84.07 -51.38 -13.12
N SER A 506 -83.94 -50.50 -12.13
CA SER A 506 -84.79 -50.51 -10.94
C SER A 506 -86.24 -50.15 -11.24
N THR A 507 -86.47 -49.14 -12.09
CA THR A 507 -87.81 -48.76 -12.58
C THR A 507 -88.44 -49.89 -13.39
N SER A 508 -87.73 -50.44 -14.37
CA SER A 508 -88.22 -51.58 -15.17
C SER A 508 -88.48 -52.82 -14.31
N GLN A 509 -87.68 -53.10 -13.28
CA GLN A 509 -87.94 -54.20 -12.36
C GLN A 509 -89.18 -53.96 -11.48
N ARG A 510 -89.45 -52.71 -11.08
CA ARG A 510 -90.68 -52.33 -10.36
C ARG A 510 -91.91 -52.45 -11.26
N GLU A 511 -91.82 -52.04 -12.51
CA GLU A 511 -92.89 -52.16 -13.52
C GLU A 511 -93.19 -53.62 -13.84
N ASN A 512 -92.16 -54.45 -14.09
CA ASN A 512 -92.34 -55.90 -14.23
C ASN A 512 -92.97 -56.54 -12.99
N LYS A 513 -92.61 -56.09 -11.77
CA LYS A 513 -93.26 -56.55 -10.53
C LYS A 513 -94.74 -56.12 -10.45
N LYS A 514 -95.11 -54.91 -10.87
CA LYS A 514 -96.51 -54.46 -10.98
C LYS A 514 -97.28 -55.29 -12.00
N LEU A 515 -96.77 -55.43 -13.22
CA LEU A 515 -97.39 -56.22 -14.28
C LEU A 515 -97.55 -57.69 -13.87
N GLN A 516 -96.57 -58.26 -13.14
CA GLN A 516 -96.68 -59.61 -12.59
C GLN A 516 -97.72 -59.72 -11.47
N GLN A 517 -97.89 -58.68 -10.64
CA GLN A 517 -98.97 -58.60 -9.63
C GLN A 517 -100.35 -58.47 -10.29
N GLU A 518 -100.48 -57.63 -11.32
CA GLU A 518 -101.69 -57.46 -12.11
C GLU A 518 -102.07 -58.75 -12.85
N LEU A 519 -101.10 -59.41 -13.49
CA LEU A 519 -101.27 -60.72 -14.13
C LEU A 519 -101.69 -61.80 -13.13
N ASN A 520 -101.09 -61.83 -11.94
CA ASN A 520 -101.47 -62.77 -10.89
C ASN A 520 -102.86 -62.45 -10.32
N ALA A 521 -103.22 -61.17 -10.16
CA ALA A 521 -104.56 -60.75 -9.74
C ALA A 521 -105.62 -61.10 -10.80
N LEU A 522 -105.31 -60.96 -12.09
CA LEU A 522 -106.15 -61.41 -13.20
C LEU A 522 -106.30 -62.92 -13.22
N ARG A 523 -105.22 -63.69 -13.00
CA ARG A 523 -105.28 -65.16 -12.82
C ARG A 523 -106.19 -65.55 -11.65
N CYS A 524 -106.05 -64.91 -10.48
CA CYS A 524 -106.93 -65.16 -9.34
C CYS A 524 -108.39 -64.76 -9.59
N LYS A 525 -108.66 -63.70 -10.36
CA LYS A 525 -110.03 -63.33 -10.79
C LYS A 525 -110.61 -64.35 -11.77
N TRP A 526 -109.83 -64.79 -12.74
CA TRP A 526 -110.24 -65.79 -13.74
C TRP A 526 -110.50 -67.16 -13.10
N GLN A 527 -109.62 -67.59 -12.20
CA GLN A 527 -109.81 -68.80 -11.38
C GLN A 527 -111.11 -68.70 -10.58
N ARG A 528 -111.35 -67.61 -9.84
CA ARG A 528 -112.62 -67.41 -9.11
C ARG A 528 -113.85 -67.42 -10.02
N ALA A 529 -113.76 -66.85 -11.22
CA ALA A 529 -114.87 -66.83 -12.17
C ALA A 529 -115.20 -68.24 -12.69
N MET A 530 -114.17 -69.07 -12.95
CA MET A 530 -114.33 -70.52 -13.18
C MET A 530 -114.92 -71.24 -11.96
N ASP A 531 -114.33 -71.05 -10.76
CA ASP A 531 -114.76 -71.69 -9.51
C ASP A 531 -116.24 -71.37 -9.16
N THR A 532 -116.75 -70.20 -9.57
CA THR A 532 -118.15 -69.79 -9.39
C THR A 532 -119.09 -70.15 -10.55
N GLY A 533 -118.62 -70.84 -11.58
CA GLY A 533 -119.44 -71.25 -12.73
C GLY A 533 -119.92 -70.10 -13.62
N GLN A 534 -119.25 -68.94 -13.59
CA GLN A 534 -119.57 -67.78 -14.45
C GLN A 534 -118.86 -67.81 -15.81
N ILE A 535 -118.06 -68.84 -16.08
CA ILE A 535 -117.41 -69.07 -17.37
C ILE A 535 -117.79 -70.49 -17.80
N GLU A 536 -118.48 -70.62 -18.93
CA GLU A 536 -118.72 -71.91 -19.57
C GLU A 536 -117.40 -72.47 -20.13
N GLU A 537 -117.19 -73.77 -19.98
CA GLU A 537 -115.89 -74.41 -20.27
C GLU A 537 -115.61 -74.57 -21.79
N GLU A 538 -116.60 -74.29 -22.66
CA GLU A 538 -116.51 -74.45 -24.12
C GLU A 538 -116.47 -73.12 -24.89
N ALA A 539 -115.27 -72.52 -25.01
CA ALA A 539 -115.04 -71.45 -25.99
C ALA A 539 -113.58 -71.46 -26.53
N PRO A 540 -113.31 -72.00 -27.73
CA PRO A 540 -112.02 -71.85 -28.39
C PRO A 540 -111.86 -70.42 -28.94
N LEU A 541 -111.56 -69.48 -28.05
CA LEU A 541 -111.44 -68.06 -28.37
C LEU A 541 -110.24 -67.80 -29.30
N SER A 542 -110.54 -67.65 -30.60
CA SER A 542 -109.57 -67.30 -31.62
C SER A 542 -108.90 -65.95 -31.32
N LEU A 543 -107.65 -66.02 -30.85
CA LEU A 543 -106.82 -64.84 -30.62
C LEU A 543 -106.47 -64.18 -31.97
N LYS A 544 -107.30 -63.19 -32.35
CA LYS A 544 -106.98 -62.28 -33.45
C LYS A 544 -105.60 -61.65 -33.18
N PRO A 545 -104.66 -61.68 -34.14
CA PRO A 545 -103.31 -61.20 -33.89
C PRO A 545 -103.33 -59.72 -33.51
N LEU A 546 -102.81 -59.39 -32.32
CA LEU A 546 -102.70 -58.00 -31.89
C LEU A 546 -101.89 -57.21 -32.92
N LYS A 547 -102.47 -56.10 -33.38
CA LYS A 547 -101.80 -55.12 -34.24
C LYS A 547 -100.47 -54.75 -33.58
N LYS A 548 -99.35 -54.87 -34.32
CA LYS A 548 -98.01 -54.57 -33.82
C LYS A 548 -98.03 -53.25 -33.05
N MET A 549 -97.65 -53.28 -31.76
CA MET A 549 -97.35 -52.04 -31.06
C MET A 549 -96.25 -51.31 -31.83
N ALA A 550 -96.38 -49.99 -31.96
CA ALA A 550 -95.33 -49.17 -32.53
C ALA A 550 -94.06 -49.38 -31.69
N THR A 551 -93.00 -49.86 -32.33
CA THR A 551 -91.67 -49.89 -31.72
C THR A 551 -91.32 -48.48 -31.28
N LEU A 552 -90.85 -48.33 -30.04
CA LEU A 552 -90.25 -47.09 -29.52
C LEU A 552 -88.95 -46.81 -30.29
N GLY A 553 -89.12 -46.26 -31.49
CA GLY A 553 -88.04 -45.86 -32.38
C GLY A 553 -87.32 -44.66 -31.81
N THR A 554 -86.19 -44.94 -31.13
CA THR A 554 -85.00 -44.08 -31.04
C THR A 554 -85.29 -42.57 -31.15
N SER A 555 -85.41 -41.90 -29.99
CA SER A 555 -85.33 -40.45 -29.92
C SER A 555 -83.97 -39.99 -30.44
N MET A 556 -83.94 -39.56 -31.71
CA MET A 556 -82.80 -38.88 -32.32
C MET A 556 -82.74 -37.46 -31.75
N SER A 557 -82.10 -37.31 -30.59
CA SER A 557 -81.74 -35.98 -30.08
C SER A 557 -80.70 -35.36 -31.01
N GLU A 558 -81.12 -34.43 -31.88
CA GLU A 558 -80.21 -33.53 -32.62
C GLU A 558 -79.45 -32.63 -31.64
N SER A 559 -78.41 -33.15 -30.99
CA SER A 559 -77.50 -32.36 -30.17
C SER A 559 -76.54 -31.58 -31.07
N LYS A 560 -77.05 -30.53 -31.72
CA LYS A 560 -76.24 -29.52 -32.42
C LYS A 560 -75.44 -28.72 -31.39
N LEU A 561 -74.32 -29.29 -30.94
CA LEU A 561 -73.31 -28.55 -30.19
C LEU A 561 -72.64 -27.55 -31.13
N ALA A 562 -73.15 -26.32 -31.12
CA ALA A 562 -72.43 -25.18 -31.66
C ALA A 562 -71.15 -24.97 -30.84
N LEU A 563 -70.00 -25.29 -31.42
CA LEU A 563 -68.70 -24.90 -30.89
C LEU A 563 -68.49 -23.40 -31.11
N SER A 564 -69.07 -22.60 -30.22
CA SER A 564 -68.76 -21.18 -30.10
C SER A 564 -67.81 -20.98 -28.93
N SER A 565 -66.57 -20.62 -29.23
CA SER A 565 -65.62 -20.10 -28.25
C SER A 565 -64.71 -19.12 -28.97
N ASN A 566 -65.00 -17.82 -28.82
CA ASN A 566 -64.10 -16.77 -29.27
C ASN A 566 -62.84 -16.75 -28.40
N ASN A 567 -61.70 -16.52 -29.05
CA ASN A 567 -60.54 -15.72 -28.65
C ASN A 567 -59.58 -15.79 -29.86
N ALA A 568 -59.21 -14.71 -30.54
CA ALA A 568 -58.53 -13.51 -30.07
C ALA A 568 -57.16 -13.88 -29.43
N GLU A 569 -56.00 -13.43 -29.92
CA GLU A 569 -55.74 -12.18 -30.66
C GLU A 569 -54.62 -12.19 -31.72
N ASP A 570 -54.70 -11.13 -32.54
CA ASP A 570 -53.67 -10.34 -33.23
C ASP A 570 -52.20 -10.80 -33.35
N ARG A 571 -51.69 -10.65 -34.58
CA ARG A 571 -50.33 -10.09 -34.81
C ARG A 571 -50.28 -9.38 -36.19
N PRO A 572 -49.72 -8.16 -36.29
CA PRO A 572 -50.01 -7.29 -37.44
C PRO A 572 -49.21 -7.58 -38.72
N LEU A 573 -49.83 -7.25 -39.86
CA LEU A 573 -49.23 -7.25 -41.20
C LEU A 573 -48.24 -6.09 -41.37
N ARG A 574 -47.10 -6.35 -42.02
CA ARG A 574 -46.19 -5.30 -42.54
C ARG A 574 -45.42 -5.77 -43.77
N GLY A 575 -45.42 -4.93 -44.82
CA GLY A 575 -44.37 -4.89 -45.84
C GLY A 575 -44.62 -5.69 -47.12
N ASN A 576 -44.97 -5.00 -48.20
CA ASN A 576 -44.77 -5.51 -49.56
C ASN A 576 -43.26 -5.52 -49.88
N GLY A 577 -42.76 -6.63 -50.43
CA GLY A 577 -41.37 -6.80 -50.90
C GLY A 577 -41.27 -8.02 -51.83
N PRO A 578 -40.44 -8.01 -52.88
CA PRO A 578 -40.58 -8.95 -54.00
C PRO A 578 -40.01 -10.35 -53.75
N THR A 579 -40.51 -11.30 -54.53
CA THR A 579 -40.25 -12.74 -54.49
C THR A 579 -38.81 -13.14 -54.83
N SER A 580 -38.28 -14.12 -54.08
CA SER A 580 -37.20 -15.02 -54.53
C SER A 580 -37.50 -16.47 -54.08
N PRO A 581 -37.10 -17.51 -54.86
CA PRO A 581 -37.49 -18.89 -54.60
C PRO A 581 -36.60 -19.60 -53.55
N PRO A 582 -37.15 -20.54 -52.76
CA PRO A 582 -36.39 -21.28 -51.74
C PRO A 582 -35.59 -22.48 -52.32
N PRO A 583 -34.44 -22.84 -51.72
CA PRO A 583 -33.70 -24.07 -52.05
C PRO A 583 -34.33 -25.32 -51.40
N PRO A 584 -34.00 -26.54 -51.89
CA PRO A 584 -34.68 -27.78 -51.46
C PRO A 584 -34.37 -28.20 -50.02
N THR A 585 -35.39 -28.73 -49.34
CA THR A 585 -35.34 -29.18 -47.94
C THR A 585 -34.51 -30.45 -47.76
N LYS A 586 -33.32 -30.32 -47.15
CA LYS A 586 -32.67 -31.47 -46.51
C LYS A 586 -33.39 -31.78 -45.21
N LYS A 587 -33.79 -33.04 -45.00
CA LYS A 587 -34.34 -33.51 -43.71
C LYS A 587 -33.24 -33.43 -42.65
N ALA A 588 -33.40 -32.54 -41.67
CA ALA A 588 -32.56 -32.54 -40.48
C ALA A 588 -32.98 -33.71 -39.57
N SER A 589 -32.10 -34.68 -39.37
CA SER A 589 -32.23 -35.64 -38.27
C SER A 589 -32.04 -34.91 -36.94
N PHE A 590 -32.88 -35.23 -35.95
CA PHE A 590 -32.82 -34.60 -34.63
C PHE A 590 -31.73 -35.28 -33.79
N ASP A 591 -30.46 -34.96 -34.06
CA ASP A 591 -29.33 -35.47 -33.30
C ASP A 591 -29.28 -34.81 -31.90
N ILE A 592 -29.42 -35.64 -30.87
CA ILE A 592 -29.32 -35.21 -29.47
C ILE A 592 -27.84 -35.06 -29.11
N PRO A 593 -27.38 -33.88 -28.64
CA PRO A 593 -25.98 -33.68 -28.26
C PRO A 593 -25.55 -34.67 -27.16
N LYS A 594 -24.58 -35.53 -27.49
CA LYS A 594 -24.08 -36.55 -26.55
C LYS A 594 -23.39 -35.89 -25.36
N LEU A 595 -23.90 -36.18 -24.16
CA LEU A 595 -23.23 -35.86 -22.90
C LEU A 595 -21.99 -36.76 -22.70
N PRO A 596 -20.92 -36.28 -22.04
CA PRO A 596 -19.80 -37.13 -21.67
C PRO A 596 -20.25 -38.13 -20.60
N GLN A 597 -20.33 -39.42 -20.96
CA GLN A 597 -20.58 -40.50 -20.00
C GLN A 597 -19.28 -40.88 -19.27
N PRO A 598 -19.36 -41.26 -17.97
CA PRO A 598 -18.21 -41.80 -17.25
C PRO A 598 -17.80 -43.18 -17.82
N ALA A 599 -16.51 -43.48 -17.83
CA ALA A 599 -15.93 -44.67 -18.46
C ALA A 599 -16.17 -46.00 -17.71
N SER A 600 -17.26 -46.11 -16.94
CA SER A 600 -17.55 -47.22 -16.02
C SER A 600 -18.69 -48.14 -16.46
N GLU A 601 -19.30 -47.91 -17.64
CA GLU A 601 -20.46 -48.69 -18.12
C GLU A 601 -20.14 -49.72 -19.22
N GLU A 602 -18.87 -50.02 -19.48
CA GLU A 602 -18.43 -51.16 -20.31
C GLU A 602 -18.67 -52.51 -19.60
N GLY A 603 -19.95 -52.83 -19.37
CA GLY A 603 -20.39 -54.06 -18.71
C GLY A 603 -21.90 -54.16 -18.47
N MET A 604 -22.63 -53.04 -18.47
CA MET A 604 -24.08 -53.09 -18.27
C MET A 604 -24.82 -53.67 -19.50
N PRO A 605 -25.86 -54.50 -19.30
CA PRO A 605 -26.56 -55.19 -20.39
C PRO A 605 -27.39 -54.28 -21.32
N TRP A 606 -27.45 -52.98 -21.04
CA TRP A 606 -28.22 -51.97 -21.78
C TRP A 606 -27.37 -50.78 -22.25
N SER A 607 -26.04 -50.86 -22.21
CA SER A 607 -25.18 -49.75 -22.64
C SER A 607 -25.36 -49.39 -24.13
N ASP A 608 -25.05 -48.15 -24.51
CA ASP A 608 -25.18 -47.63 -25.88
C ASP A 608 -24.45 -48.51 -26.92
N ALA A 609 -23.31 -49.10 -26.55
CA ALA A 609 -22.58 -50.06 -27.38
C ALA A 609 -23.37 -51.37 -27.62
N LYS A 610 -24.09 -51.86 -26.61
CA LYS A 610 -24.96 -53.05 -26.69
C LYS A 610 -26.21 -52.75 -27.53
N LEU A 611 -26.82 -51.58 -27.33
CA LEU A 611 -27.97 -51.11 -28.13
C LEU A 611 -27.59 -50.91 -29.61
N GLY A 612 -26.47 -50.26 -29.89
CA GLY A 612 -25.96 -50.11 -31.26
C GLY A 612 -25.58 -51.44 -31.92
N SER A 613 -25.13 -52.44 -31.14
CA SER A 613 -24.92 -53.81 -31.62
C SER A 613 -26.25 -54.48 -32.00
N LEU A 614 -27.26 -54.43 -31.13
CA LEU A 614 -28.59 -54.99 -31.38
C LEU A 614 -29.30 -54.30 -32.57
N GLN A 615 -29.16 -52.98 -32.72
CA GLN A 615 -29.72 -52.26 -33.85
C GLN A 615 -29.08 -52.69 -35.18
N LYS A 616 -27.75 -52.81 -35.25
CA LYS A 616 -27.05 -53.36 -36.42
C LYS A 616 -27.46 -54.80 -36.71
N GLN A 617 -27.69 -55.60 -35.68
CA GLN A 617 -28.15 -56.99 -35.82
C GLN A 617 -29.58 -57.05 -36.38
N LEU A 618 -30.48 -56.17 -35.95
CA LEU A 618 -31.83 -56.01 -36.51
C LEU A 618 -31.81 -55.48 -37.95
N GLU A 619 -30.93 -54.54 -38.29
CA GLU A 619 -30.74 -54.07 -39.67
C GLU A 619 -30.20 -55.18 -40.60
N HIS A 620 -29.36 -56.08 -40.08
CA HIS A 620 -28.86 -57.23 -40.85
C HIS A 620 -29.94 -58.31 -41.07
N TYR A 621 -30.96 -58.40 -40.21
CA TYR A 621 -32.16 -59.23 -40.42
C TYR A 621 -33.25 -58.55 -41.28
N ARG A 622 -32.98 -57.33 -41.79
CA ARG A 622 -33.91 -56.54 -42.63
C ARG A 622 -33.50 -56.46 -44.11
N LYS A 623 -32.56 -57.33 -44.52
CA LYS A 623 -32.10 -57.56 -45.89
C LYS A 623 -32.17 -59.05 -46.20
#